data_AF-A0A939HZ44-F1
#
_entry.id   AF-A0A939HZ44-F1
#
_cell.length_a   1.000
_cell.length_b   1.000
_cell.length_c   1.000
_cell.angle_alpha   90.00
_cell.angle_beta   90.00
_cell.angle_gamma   90.00
#
_symmetry.space_group_name_H-M   'P 1'
#
loop_
_entity.id
_entity.type
_entity.pdbx_description
1 polymer ?
#
loop_
_entity_poly.entity_id
_entity_poly.type
_entity_poly.pdbx_seq_one_letter_code
_entity_poly.pdbx_strand_id
1 'polypeptide(L)'
;MLELKSHTSEKVEIFCERIVPTDDSLAWHHGQKIYDQIAAAFNQGQRVILSFRNLERLTWSVVFKAIAQLYENFPEQQIEKSLEFVDIRQDDLELISEVVEVKKNYLKDPTAPVKPLSDEELEKMKKENPDNPWIQNAGIFKDDPLFDEMLEYIEAYNRELDAEMEAYYDSFDGENEVI
;
A
#
# COMPACT_ATOMS: atom_id res chain seq x y z
N MET A 1 27.84 -39.29 7.80
CA MET A 1 26.44 -39.06 8.15
C MET A 1 26.36 -37.59 8.54
N LEU A 2 25.97 -36.72 7.60
CA LEU A 2 25.82 -35.28 7.87
C LEU A 2 24.41 -35.10 8.41
N GLU A 3 24.30 -34.72 9.68
CA GLU A 3 23.02 -34.34 10.26
C GLU A 3 22.55 -33.03 9.63
N LEU A 4 21.49 -33.12 8.83
CA LEU A 4 20.70 -31.97 8.41
C LEU A 4 20.04 -31.41 9.67
N LYS A 5 20.66 -30.40 10.28
CA LYS A 5 20.00 -29.57 11.30
C LYS A 5 18.72 -29.04 10.69
N SER A 6 17.58 -29.49 11.19
CA SER A 6 16.28 -28.90 10.88
C SER A 6 16.35 -27.42 11.22
N HIS A 7 16.47 -26.56 10.21
CA HIS A 7 16.25 -25.13 10.39
C HIS A 7 14.74 -24.95 10.60
N THR A 8 14.28 -25.09 11.83
CA THR A 8 13.13 -24.31 12.27
C THR A 8 13.56 -22.86 12.17
N SER A 9 13.20 -22.21 11.05
CA SER A 9 13.37 -20.77 10.89
C SER A 9 12.67 -20.10 12.07
N GLU A 10 13.44 -19.34 12.84
CA GLU A 10 12.98 -18.58 14.00
C GLU A 10 11.84 -17.65 13.57
N LYS A 11 10.81 -17.54 14.42
CA LYS A 11 9.59 -16.82 14.10
C LYS A 11 9.48 -15.54 14.93
N VAL A 12 9.05 -14.47 14.29
CA VAL A 12 8.76 -13.17 14.91
C VAL A 12 7.26 -12.89 14.76
N GLU A 13 6.63 -12.47 15.84
CA GLU A 13 5.22 -12.07 15.85
C GLU A 13 5.14 -10.54 15.91
N ILE A 14 4.48 -9.94 14.92
CA ILE A 14 4.25 -8.51 14.80
C ILE A 14 2.75 -8.26 14.99
N PHE A 15 2.42 -7.28 15.82
CA PHE A 15 1.07 -6.96 16.25
C PHE A 15 0.67 -5.59 15.70
N CYS A 16 -0.16 -5.57 14.65
CA CYS A 16 -0.53 -4.35 13.94
C CYS A 16 -1.17 -3.31 14.87
N GLU A 17 -1.94 -3.74 15.86
CA GLU A 17 -2.62 -2.87 16.83
C GLU A 17 -1.66 -2.08 17.73
N ARG A 18 -0.39 -2.49 17.82
CA ARG A 18 0.65 -1.76 18.57
C ARG A 18 1.34 -0.69 17.74
N ILE A 19 1.16 -0.73 16.42
CA ILE A 19 1.85 0.13 15.47
C ILE A 19 0.88 1.09 14.81
N VAL A 20 -0.35 0.63 14.55
CA VAL A 20 -1.44 1.39 13.96
C VAL A 20 -2.38 1.82 15.09
N PRO A 21 -2.23 3.04 15.64
CA PRO A 21 -3.21 3.60 16.56
C PRO A 21 -4.56 3.79 15.86
N THR A 22 -5.59 4.05 16.64
CA THR A 22 -6.96 4.31 16.14
C THR A 22 -7.07 5.57 15.28
N ASP A 23 -6.12 6.50 15.38
CA ASP A 23 -6.07 7.71 14.54
C ASP A 23 -5.29 7.45 13.23
N ASP A 24 -5.99 7.64 12.11
CA ASP A 24 -5.51 7.37 10.75
C ASP A 24 -4.58 8.48 10.18
N SER A 25 -4.35 9.58 10.92
CA SER A 25 -3.58 10.76 10.47
C SER A 25 -2.17 10.43 9.96
N LEU A 26 -1.55 9.34 10.44
CA LEU A 26 -0.20 8.90 10.07
C LEU A 26 -0.17 7.49 9.47
N ALA A 27 -1.25 7.07 8.81
CA ALA A 27 -1.41 5.75 8.18
C ALA A 27 -0.17 5.29 7.37
N TRP A 28 0.42 6.21 6.59
CA TRP A 28 1.63 5.93 5.80
C TRP A 28 2.84 5.56 6.69
N HIS A 29 3.09 6.31 7.75
CA HIS A 29 4.20 6.04 8.69
C HIS A 29 3.97 4.75 9.48
N HIS A 30 2.72 4.44 9.85
CA HIS A 30 2.40 3.16 10.50
C HIS A 30 2.69 1.98 9.57
N GLY A 31 2.32 2.10 8.29
CA GLY A 31 2.67 1.11 7.27
C GLY A 31 4.18 0.93 7.12
N GLN A 32 4.94 2.04 7.11
CA GLN A 32 6.40 2.00 7.03
C GLN A 32 7.03 1.26 8.23
N LYS A 33 6.56 1.53 9.45
CA LYS A 33 7.04 0.82 10.66
C LYS A 33 6.78 -0.68 10.61
N ILE A 34 5.64 -1.12 10.06
CA ILE A 34 5.36 -2.54 9.85
C ILE A 34 6.35 -3.13 8.84
N TYR A 35 6.54 -2.46 7.69
CA TYR A 35 7.50 -2.88 6.68
C TYR A 35 8.91 -3.02 7.25
N ASP A 36 9.39 -2.04 8.01
CA ASP A 36 10.75 -2.05 8.56
C ASP A 36 10.99 -3.27 9.47
N GLN A 37 10.00 -3.62 10.30
CA GLN A 37 10.08 -4.81 11.16
C GLN A 37 10.05 -6.11 10.34
N ILE A 38 9.19 -6.21 9.31
CA ILE A 38 9.15 -7.38 8.42
C ILE A 38 10.48 -7.53 7.69
N ALA A 39 10.98 -6.44 7.11
CA ALA A 39 12.22 -6.41 6.35
C ALA A 39 13.43 -6.79 7.23
N ALA A 40 13.49 -6.29 8.46
CA ALA A 40 14.52 -6.66 9.42
C ALA A 40 14.51 -8.17 9.74
N ALA A 41 13.33 -8.77 9.94
CA ALA A 41 13.18 -10.20 10.17
C ALA A 41 13.56 -11.04 8.93
N PHE A 42 13.12 -10.62 7.75
CA PHE A 42 13.46 -11.27 6.48
C PHE A 42 14.97 -11.27 6.20
N ASN A 43 15.64 -10.16 6.47
CA ASN A 43 17.09 -10.04 6.34
C ASN A 43 17.86 -10.94 7.32
N GLN A 44 17.23 -11.37 8.42
CA GLN A 44 17.77 -12.34 9.38
C GLN A 44 17.38 -13.79 9.05
N GLY A 45 16.64 -14.03 7.95
CA GLY A 45 16.15 -15.36 7.59
C GLY A 45 15.03 -15.89 8.49
N GLN A 46 14.36 -14.99 9.21
CA GLN A 46 13.24 -15.31 10.11
C GLN A 46 11.91 -15.30 9.36
N ARG A 47 10.93 -16.04 9.89
CA ARG A 47 9.53 -15.95 9.45
C ARG A 47 8.78 -14.95 10.31
N VAL A 48 7.81 -14.28 9.71
CA VAL A 48 6.96 -13.28 10.33
C VAL A 48 5.52 -13.76 10.35
N ILE A 49 4.91 -13.70 11.53
CA ILE A 49 3.46 -13.80 11.73
C ILE A 49 2.96 -12.38 12.01
N LEU A 50 2.20 -11.81 11.09
CA LEU A 50 1.61 -10.48 11.21
C LEU A 50 0.16 -10.62 11.67
N SER A 51 -0.10 -10.22 12.92
CA SER A 51 -1.41 -10.29 13.55
C SER A 51 -2.18 -8.98 13.35
N PHE A 52 -3.43 -9.10 12.91
CA PHE A 52 -4.39 -8.00 12.76
C PHE A 52 -5.40 -7.92 13.91
N ARG A 53 -5.11 -8.61 15.02
CA ARG A 53 -6.00 -8.67 16.18
C ARG A 53 -6.28 -7.28 16.73
N ASN A 54 -7.54 -7.00 17.03
CA ASN A 54 -8.01 -5.72 17.59
C ASN A 54 -7.71 -4.49 16.70
N LEU A 55 -7.35 -4.70 15.43
CA LEU A 55 -7.26 -3.60 14.49
C LEU A 55 -8.68 -3.20 14.07
N GLU A 56 -9.08 -1.96 14.35
CA GLU A 56 -10.42 -1.48 14.01
C GLU A 56 -10.61 -1.31 12.50
N ARG A 57 -9.57 -0.78 11.84
CA ARG A 57 -9.57 -0.47 10.42
C ARG A 57 -8.19 -0.69 9.81
N LEU A 58 -8.16 -1.38 8.68
CA LEU A 58 -7.01 -1.44 7.79
C LEU A 58 -7.26 -0.51 6.60
N THR A 59 -6.28 0.31 6.24
CA THR A 59 -6.40 1.27 5.13
C THR A 59 -5.48 0.89 3.97
N TRP A 60 -5.85 1.30 2.76
CA TRP A 60 -5.03 1.10 1.57
C TRP A 60 -3.59 1.63 1.76
N SER A 61 -3.43 2.80 2.38
CA SER A 61 -2.12 3.41 2.62
C SER A 61 -1.22 2.54 3.51
N VAL A 62 -1.76 2.04 4.63
CA VAL A 62 -1.02 1.11 5.51
C VAL A 62 -0.61 -0.14 4.74
N VAL A 63 -1.53 -0.77 4.00
CA VAL A 63 -1.25 -2.01 3.25
C VAL A 63 -0.23 -1.77 2.14
N PHE A 64 -0.37 -0.66 1.40
CA PHE A 64 0.53 -0.32 0.32
C PHE A 64 1.96 -0.17 0.85
N LYS A 65 2.12 0.48 2.00
CA LYS A 65 3.42 0.65 2.64
C LYS A 65 3.96 -0.59 3.33
N ALA A 66 3.15 -1.27 4.12
CA ALA A 66 3.59 -2.42 4.90
C ALA A 66 3.89 -3.65 4.02
N ILE A 67 3.02 -3.92 3.03
CA ILE A 67 2.96 -5.19 2.31
C ILE A 67 3.40 -5.03 0.86
N ALA A 68 2.83 -4.10 0.09
CA ALA A 68 3.21 -3.96 -1.33
C ALA A 68 4.68 -3.56 -1.49
N GLN A 69 5.21 -2.70 -0.62
CA GLN A 69 6.63 -2.34 -0.62
C GLN A 69 7.58 -3.54 -0.47
N LEU A 70 7.15 -4.63 0.17
CA LEU A 70 7.97 -5.85 0.28
C LEU A 70 8.33 -6.41 -1.09
N TYR A 71 7.42 -6.33 -2.07
CA TYR A 71 7.62 -6.86 -3.42
C TYR A 71 8.64 -6.07 -4.24
N GLU A 72 9.05 -4.88 -3.79
CA GLU A 72 10.16 -4.14 -4.39
C GLU A 72 11.53 -4.68 -3.94
N ASN A 73 11.60 -5.23 -2.73
CA ASN A 73 12.85 -5.48 -2.02
C ASN A 73 13.12 -6.97 -1.75
N PHE A 74 12.09 -7.81 -1.82
CA PHE A 74 12.17 -9.24 -1.54
C PHE A 74 11.54 -10.07 -2.67
N PRO A 75 12.13 -11.23 -3.02
CA PRO A 75 11.51 -12.15 -3.97
C PRO A 75 10.13 -12.62 -3.48
N GLU A 76 9.17 -12.70 -4.40
CA GLU A 76 7.80 -13.17 -4.10
C GLU A 76 7.79 -14.52 -3.37
N GLN A 77 8.64 -15.47 -3.78
CA GLN A 77 8.72 -16.79 -3.15
C GLN A 77 9.25 -16.74 -1.71
N GLN A 78 10.03 -15.71 -1.35
CA GLN A 78 10.44 -15.48 0.04
C GLN A 78 9.27 -14.93 0.85
N ILE A 79 8.56 -13.93 0.32
CA ILE A 79 7.39 -13.33 0.98
C ILE A 79 6.35 -14.41 1.28
N GLU A 80 5.97 -15.23 0.29
CA GLU A 80 4.97 -16.29 0.43
C GLU A 80 5.34 -17.38 1.45
N LYS A 81 6.62 -17.66 1.64
CA LYS A 81 7.09 -18.70 2.58
C LYS A 81 7.33 -18.15 3.98
N SER A 82 7.60 -16.86 4.09
CA SER A 82 8.08 -16.23 5.32
C SER A 82 7.09 -15.26 5.94
N LEU A 83 6.00 -14.87 5.28
CA LEU A 83 4.95 -14.02 5.85
C LEU A 83 3.64 -14.78 6.00
N GLU A 84 3.09 -14.75 7.20
CA GLU A 84 1.79 -15.32 7.53
C GLU A 84 0.89 -14.24 8.13
N PHE A 85 -0.36 -14.16 7.67
CA PHE A 85 -1.37 -13.26 8.24
C PHE A 85 -2.28 -14.03 9.20
N VAL A 86 -2.48 -13.50 10.41
CA VAL A 86 -3.36 -14.10 11.42
C VAL A 86 -4.32 -13.05 11.99
N ASP A 87 -5.45 -13.51 12.53
CA ASP A 87 -6.49 -12.65 13.11
C ASP A 87 -7.02 -11.58 12.13
N ILE A 88 -7.02 -11.86 10.82
CA ILE A 88 -7.42 -10.94 9.75
C ILE A 88 -8.88 -11.15 9.32
N ARG A 89 -9.60 -10.06 9.04
CA ARG A 89 -10.96 -10.10 8.48
C ARG A 89 -10.91 -10.36 6.97
N GLN A 90 -11.99 -10.90 6.41
CA GLN A 90 -12.03 -11.30 5.00
C GLN A 90 -11.92 -10.10 4.04
N ASP A 91 -12.59 -8.99 4.36
CA ASP A 91 -12.51 -7.72 3.63
C ASP A 91 -11.11 -7.10 3.65
N ASP A 92 -10.41 -7.19 4.80
CA ASP A 92 -9.01 -6.76 4.88
C ASP A 92 -8.08 -7.65 4.05
N LEU A 93 -8.34 -8.96 3.98
CA LEU A 93 -7.57 -9.87 3.13
C LEU A 93 -7.76 -9.57 1.64
N GLU A 94 -8.99 -9.24 1.23
CA GLU A 94 -9.31 -8.81 -0.13
C GLU A 94 -8.58 -7.51 -0.49
N LEU A 95 -8.58 -6.53 0.42
CA LEU A 95 -7.80 -5.29 0.29
C LEU A 95 -6.30 -5.59 0.10
N ILE A 96 -5.71 -6.47 0.92
CA ILE A 96 -4.31 -6.87 0.76
C ILE A 96 -4.06 -7.50 -0.60
N SER A 97 -4.92 -8.42 -1.02
CA SER A 97 -4.78 -9.08 -2.33
C SER A 97 -4.81 -8.08 -3.48
N GLU A 98 -5.75 -7.14 -3.45
CA GLU A 98 -5.90 -6.09 -4.48
C GLU A 98 -4.64 -5.20 -4.55
N VAL A 99 -4.19 -4.70 -3.40
CA VAL A 99 -2.99 -3.86 -3.30
C VAL A 99 -1.75 -4.58 -3.83
N VAL A 100 -1.58 -5.86 -3.47
CA VAL A 100 -0.46 -6.68 -3.93
C VAL A 100 -0.52 -6.91 -5.44
N GLU A 101 -1.71 -7.18 -5.99
CA GLU A 101 -1.89 -7.34 -7.43
C GLU A 101 -1.55 -6.06 -8.20
N VAL A 102 -2.08 -4.91 -7.74
CA VAL A 102 -1.77 -3.59 -8.30
C VAL A 102 -0.26 -3.36 -8.30
N LYS A 103 0.42 -3.65 -7.18
CA LYS A 103 1.87 -3.47 -7.09
C LYS A 103 2.63 -4.38 -8.04
N LYS A 104 2.29 -5.66 -8.10
CA LYS A 104 2.93 -6.61 -9.02
C LYS A 104 2.74 -6.20 -10.48
N ASN A 105 1.54 -5.71 -10.84
CA ASN A 105 1.28 -5.22 -12.19
C ASN A 105 2.10 -3.97 -12.50
N TYR A 106 2.20 -3.03 -11.57
CA TYR A 106 3.10 -1.88 -11.68
C TYR A 106 4.56 -2.30 -11.85
N LEU A 107 5.06 -3.28 -11.08
CA LEU A 107 6.45 -3.73 -11.19
C LEU A 107 6.78 -4.42 -12.53
N LYS A 108 5.78 -5.00 -13.21
CA LYS A 108 5.96 -5.59 -14.56
C LYS A 108 6.17 -4.50 -15.62
N ASP A 109 5.47 -3.38 -15.50
CA ASP A 109 5.58 -2.25 -16.40
C ASP A 109 5.31 -0.93 -15.66
N PRO A 110 6.33 -0.34 -15.02
CA PRO A 110 6.18 0.89 -14.22
C PRO A 110 5.82 2.11 -15.07
N THR A 111 6.10 2.03 -16.37
CA THR A 111 5.81 3.06 -17.37
C THR A 111 4.55 2.77 -18.16
N ALA A 112 3.84 1.68 -17.84
CA ALA A 112 2.58 1.35 -18.48
C ALA A 112 1.70 2.58 -18.37
N PRO A 113 1.27 3.19 -19.49
CA PRO A 113 0.22 4.18 -19.40
C PRO A 113 -0.95 3.50 -18.71
N VAL A 114 -1.49 4.13 -17.65
CA VAL A 114 -2.75 3.70 -17.06
C VAL A 114 -3.72 3.66 -18.23
N LYS A 115 -4.08 2.45 -18.66
CA LYS A 115 -4.86 2.28 -19.88
C LYS A 115 -6.19 2.99 -19.64
N PRO A 116 -6.48 4.10 -20.33
CA PRO A 116 -7.78 4.72 -20.17
C PRO A 116 -8.83 3.68 -20.58
N LEU A 117 -9.94 3.65 -19.85
CA LEU A 117 -11.09 2.85 -20.27
C LEU A 117 -11.45 3.26 -21.70
N SER A 118 -11.56 2.29 -22.59
CA SER A 118 -12.05 2.55 -23.94
C SER A 118 -13.51 3.02 -23.89
N ASP A 119 -13.95 3.72 -24.94
CA ASP A 119 -15.36 4.14 -25.06
C ASP A 119 -16.31 2.92 -24.94
N GLU A 120 -15.92 1.75 -25.46
CA GLU A 120 -16.70 0.51 -25.33
C GLU A 120 -16.81 0.02 -23.88
N GLU A 121 -15.71 0.07 -23.13
CA GLU A 121 -15.69 -0.31 -21.71
C GLU A 121 -16.52 0.66 -20.87
N LEU A 122 -16.44 1.96 -21.15
CA LEU A 122 -17.24 2.98 -20.47
C LEU A 122 -18.74 2.78 -20.70
N GLU A 123 -19.16 2.55 -21.95
CA GLU A 123 -20.57 2.30 -22.27
C GLU A 123 -21.08 1.01 -21.62
N LYS A 124 -20.24 -0.03 -21.58
CA LYS A 124 -20.57 -1.25 -20.83
C LYS A 124 -20.78 -0.96 -19.34
N MET A 125 -19.87 -0.23 -18.70
CA MET A 125 -19.98 0.10 -17.28
C MET A 125 -21.22 0.94 -16.97
N LYS A 126 -21.56 1.92 -17.82
CA LYS A 126 -22.78 2.75 -17.70
C LYS A 126 -24.04 1.91 -17.77
N LYS A 127 -24.07 0.91 -18.65
CA LYS A 127 -25.20 -0.01 -18.78
C LYS A 127 -25.34 -0.93 -17.56
N GLU A 128 -24.23 -1.40 -17.02
CA GLU A 128 -24.21 -2.27 -15.83
C GLU A 128 -24.51 -1.50 -14.53
N ASN A 129 -24.23 -0.19 -14.50
CA ASN A 129 -24.39 0.68 -13.33
C ASN A 129 -25.20 1.95 -13.68
N PRO A 130 -26.47 1.81 -14.08
CA PRO A 130 -27.28 2.94 -14.56
C PRO A 130 -27.49 4.02 -13.49
N ASP A 131 -27.54 3.64 -12.22
CA ASP A 131 -27.85 4.55 -11.11
C ASP A 131 -26.60 5.17 -10.45
N ASN A 132 -25.38 4.81 -10.89
CA ASN A 132 -24.14 5.33 -10.30
C ASN A 132 -23.71 6.65 -10.98
N PRO A 133 -23.79 7.81 -10.29
CA PRO A 133 -23.50 9.10 -10.90
C PRO A 133 -22.06 9.23 -11.40
N TRP A 134 -21.10 8.55 -10.75
CA TRP A 134 -19.70 8.58 -11.18
C TRP A 134 -19.50 7.87 -12.50
N ILE A 135 -20.22 6.75 -12.73
CA ILE A 135 -20.13 6.00 -13.97
C ILE A 135 -20.87 6.72 -15.11
N GLN A 136 -22.04 7.31 -14.82
CA GLN A 136 -22.80 8.06 -15.83
C GLN A 136 -22.04 9.27 -16.37
N ASN A 137 -21.24 9.91 -15.52
CA ASN A 137 -20.43 11.07 -15.87
C ASN A 137 -18.96 10.72 -16.20
N ALA A 138 -18.63 9.45 -16.40
CA ALA A 138 -17.26 9.08 -16.77
C ALA A 138 -16.89 9.70 -18.15
N GLY A 139 -15.78 10.44 -18.19
CA GLY A 139 -15.26 11.08 -19.40
C GLY A 139 -15.82 12.49 -19.71
N ILE A 140 -16.59 13.12 -18.81
CA ILE A 140 -17.17 14.46 -19.06
C ILE A 140 -16.14 15.58 -19.33
N PHE A 141 -14.89 15.40 -18.90
CA PHE A 141 -13.80 16.37 -19.07
C PHE A 141 -12.82 16.03 -20.20
N LYS A 142 -13.06 14.95 -20.96
CA LYS A 142 -12.09 14.45 -21.95
C LYS A 142 -11.79 15.44 -23.08
N ASP A 143 -12.75 16.32 -23.37
CA ASP A 143 -12.68 17.35 -24.41
C ASP A 143 -12.66 18.77 -23.81
N ASP A 144 -12.41 18.91 -22.51
CA ASP A 144 -12.35 20.23 -21.86
C ASP A 144 -11.08 20.98 -22.30
N PRO A 145 -11.19 22.14 -22.96
CA PRO A 145 -10.01 22.87 -23.45
C PRO A 145 -9.13 23.44 -22.33
N LEU A 146 -9.63 23.49 -21.08
CA LEU A 146 -8.88 23.91 -19.91
C LEU A 146 -8.27 22.73 -19.13
N PHE A 147 -8.45 21.49 -19.60
CA PHE A 147 -7.99 20.31 -18.87
C PHE A 147 -6.48 20.32 -18.63
N ASP A 148 -5.70 20.66 -19.65
CA ASP A 148 -4.23 20.75 -19.55
C ASP A 148 -3.79 21.86 -18.57
N GLU A 149 -4.43 23.03 -18.62
CA GLU A 149 -4.15 24.15 -17.69
C GLU A 149 -4.51 23.77 -16.24
N MET A 150 -5.63 23.06 -16.04
CA MET A 150 -6.03 22.55 -14.74
C MET A 150 -5.00 21.55 -14.19
N LEU A 151 -4.47 20.64 -15.02
CA LEU A 151 -3.42 19.69 -14.61
C LEU A 151 -2.15 20.42 -14.19
N GLU A 152 -1.69 21.42 -14.96
CA GLU A 152 -0.53 22.23 -14.61
C GLU A 152 -0.72 22.94 -13.26
N TYR A 153 -1.92 23.47 -13.01
CA TYR A 153 -2.26 24.09 -11.73
C TYR A 153 -2.26 23.09 -10.57
N ILE A 154 -2.84 21.90 -10.77
CA ILE A 154 -2.84 20.82 -9.76
C ILE A 154 -1.40 20.40 -9.42
N GLU A 155 -0.54 20.22 -10.43
CA GLU A 155 0.86 19.86 -10.22
C GLU A 155 1.63 20.96 -9.48
N ALA A 156 1.39 22.24 -9.81
CA ALA A 156 1.99 23.35 -9.08
C ALA A 156 1.56 23.36 -7.61
N TYR A 157 0.27 23.20 -7.34
CA TYR A 157 -0.27 23.16 -5.99
C TYR A 157 0.22 21.95 -5.19
N ASN A 158 0.26 20.76 -5.80
CA ASN A 158 0.79 19.56 -5.17
C ASN A 158 2.26 19.74 -4.76
N ARG A 159 3.09 20.38 -5.60
CA ARG A 159 4.48 20.68 -5.24
C ARG A 159 4.60 21.60 -4.03
N GLU A 160 3.69 22.57 -3.87
CA GLU A 160 3.66 23.44 -2.70
C GLU A 160 3.29 22.66 -1.44
N LEU A 161 2.23 21.84 -1.51
CA LEU A 161 1.79 21.00 -0.40
C LEU A 161 2.84 19.94 0.01
N ASP A 162 3.46 19.27 -0.96
CA ASP A 162 4.49 18.26 -0.70
C ASP A 162 5.69 18.90 0.02
N ALA A 163 6.09 20.12 -0.37
CA ALA A 163 7.16 20.83 0.31
C ALA A 163 6.80 21.25 1.75
N GLU A 164 5.55 21.68 1.99
CA GLU A 164 5.06 22.00 3.34
C GLU A 164 5.02 20.74 4.23
N MET A 165 4.51 19.65 3.68
CA MET A 165 4.38 18.38 4.37
C MET A 165 5.75 17.76 4.70
N GLU A 166 6.71 17.82 3.78
CA GLU A 166 8.09 17.35 4.04
C GLU A 166 8.73 18.16 5.18
N ALA A 167 8.58 19.49 5.17
CA ALA A 167 9.10 20.35 6.24
C ALA A 167 8.42 20.06 7.60
N TYR A 168 7.13 19.72 7.59
CA TYR A 168 6.43 19.25 8.78
C TYR A 168 7.01 17.94 9.29
N TYR A 169 7.22 16.93 8.45
CA TYR A 169 7.77 15.64 8.87
C TYR A 169 9.22 15.73 9.36
N ASP A 170 10.07 16.51 8.71
CA ASP A 170 11.45 16.79 9.17
C ASP A 170 11.49 17.31 10.61
N SER A 171 10.48 18.08 11.03
CA SER A 171 10.40 18.63 12.38
C SER A 171 10.20 17.56 13.46
N PHE A 172 9.58 16.42 13.13
CA PHE A 172 9.36 15.32 14.09
C PHE A 172 10.52 14.34 14.15
N ASP A 173 11.27 14.16 13.06
CA ASP A 173 12.44 13.29 13.06
C ASP A 173 13.58 13.88 13.91
N GLY A 174 13.68 15.22 14.00
CA GLY A 174 14.60 15.91 14.92
C GLY A 174 14.22 15.80 16.41
N GLU A 175 12.95 15.54 16.74
CA GLU A 175 12.48 15.37 18.13
C GLU A 175 12.63 13.93 18.64
N ASN A 176 12.78 12.94 17.76
CA ASN A 176 12.94 11.53 18.13
C ASN A 176 14.40 11.08 18.36
N GLU A 177 15.40 11.94 18.14
CA GLU A 177 16.81 11.67 18.51
C GLU A 177 17.18 12.09 19.94
N VAL A 178 16.26 12.70 20.70
CA VAL A 178 16.53 13.21 22.06
C VAL A 178 15.56 12.64 23.10
N ILE A 179 15.45 11.31 23.20
CA ILE A 179 14.98 10.63 24.44
C ILE A 179 15.75 9.32 24.65
#